data_AF-A0A0Q5Z4S0-F1
#
_entry.id   AF-A0A0Q5Z4S0-F1
#
_cell.length_a   1.000
_cell.length_b   1.000
_cell.length_c   1.000
_cell.angle_alpha   90.00
_cell.angle_beta   90.00
_cell.angle_gamma   90.00
#
_symmetry.space_group_name_H-M   'P 1'
#
loop_
_entity.id
_entity.type
_entity.pdbx_description
1 polymer ?
#
loop_
_entity_poly.entity_id
_entity_poly.type
_entity_poly.pdbx_seq_one_letter_code
_entity_poly.pdbx_strand_id
1 'polypeptide(L)' 'MSDAVPTLSLADAVNDACPWSGKPISADALTLYNGAVVGFCDPECRDKFARAVNAFEAALQARRVTNAGLDQ' A
#
# COMPACT_ATOMS: atom_id res chain seq x y z
N MET A 1 -6.42 0.56 -25.67
CA MET A 1 -5.25 -0.24 -25.30
C MET A 1 -5.61 -0.86 -23.96
N SER A 2 -5.72 -2.18 -23.90
CA SER A 2 -6.17 -2.87 -22.70
C SER A 2 -5.05 -2.84 -21.66
N ASP A 3 -5.16 -1.94 -20.68
CA ASP A 3 -4.36 -2.01 -19.46
C ASP A 3 -4.80 -3.26 -18.70
N ALA A 4 -4.16 -4.38 -19.01
CA ALA A 4 -4.27 -5.58 -18.19
C ALA A 4 -3.68 -5.23 -16.83
N VAL A 5 -4.55 -4.99 -15.85
CA VAL A 5 -4.15 -4.83 -14.46
C VAL A 5 -3.34 -6.08 -14.10
N PRO A 6 -2.05 -5.96 -13.77
CA PRO A 6 -1.24 -7.12 -13.47
C PRO A 6 -1.84 -7.83 -12.24
N THR A 7 -2.22 -9.09 -12.42
CA THR A 7 -2.64 -9.95 -11.31
C THR A 7 -1.45 -10.15 -10.38
N LEU A 8 -1.57 -9.69 -9.14
CA LEU A 8 -0.52 -9.83 -8.12
C LEU A 8 -0.42 -11.30 -7.66
N SER A 9 0.78 -11.75 -7.31
CA SER A 9 1.03 -13.11 -6.84
C SER A 9 1.74 -13.15 -5.49
N LEU A 10 1.53 -14.22 -4.72
CA LEU A 10 2.21 -14.45 -3.44
C LEU A 10 3.73 -14.63 -3.63
N ALA A 11 4.15 -15.20 -4.75
CA ALA A 11 5.57 -15.46 -5.03
C ALA A 11 6.39 -14.17 -5.22
N ASP A 12 5.72 -13.08 -5.59
CA ASP A 12 6.34 -11.77 -5.77
C ASP A 12 6.32 -10.93 -4.48
N ALA A 13 5.63 -11.39 -3.44
CA ALA A 13 5.48 -10.66 -2.20
C ALA A 13 6.81 -10.58 -1.43
N VAL A 14 7.14 -9.37 -0.95
CA VAL A 14 8.38 -9.14 -0.18
C VAL A 14 8.29 -9.60 1.27
N ASN A 15 7.14 -10.10 1.70
CA ASN A 15 6.88 -10.51 3.08
C ASN A 15 6.01 -11.77 3.13
N ASP A 16 6.33 -12.69 4.06
CA ASP A 16 5.55 -13.92 4.27
C ASP A 16 4.46 -13.78 5.35
N ALA A 17 4.62 -12.78 6.23
CA ALA A 17 3.72 -12.53 7.36
C ALA A 17 3.11 -11.13 7.29
N CYS A 18 1.84 -11.02 7.71
CA CYS A 18 1.09 -9.78 7.79
C CYS A 18 1.74 -8.82 8.79
N PRO A 19 2.09 -7.58 8.39
CA PRO A 19 2.73 -6.61 9.28
C PRO A 19 1.87 -6.20 10.50
N TRP A 20 0.55 -6.38 10.42
CA TRP A 20 -0.37 -6.01 11.50
C TRP A 20 -0.53 -7.08 12.58
N SER A 21 -0.53 -8.36 12.18
CA SER A 21 -0.96 -9.48 13.03
C SER A 21 0.07 -10.59 13.17
N GLY A 22 1.07 -10.65 12.30
CA GLY A 22 2.04 -11.75 12.21
C GLY A 22 1.50 -13.04 11.58
N LYS A 23 0.23 -13.11 11.20
CA LYS A 23 -0.35 -14.26 10.48
C LYS A 23 0.20 -14.36 9.04
N PRO A 24 0.19 -15.55 8.41
CA PRO A 24 0.57 -15.69 7.00
C PRO A 24 -0.22 -14.77 6.07
N ILE A 25 0.39 -14.35 4.97
CA ILE A 25 -0.28 -13.56 3.93
C ILE A 25 -1.22 -14.40 3.07
N SER A 26 -2.19 -13.74 2.44
CA SER A 26 -3.19 -14.36 1.55
C SER A 26 -3.16 -13.74 0.15
N ALA A 27 -3.43 -14.55 -0.87
CA ALA A 27 -3.40 -14.13 -2.28
C ALA A 27 -4.49 -13.11 -2.64
N ASP A 28 -5.59 -13.06 -1.88
CA ASP A 28 -6.67 -12.09 -2.03
C ASP A 28 -6.37 -10.74 -1.35
N ALA A 29 -5.27 -10.66 -0.61
CA ALA A 29 -4.89 -9.55 0.25
C ALA A 29 -3.52 -8.97 -0.13
N LEU A 30 -3.22 -8.93 -1.44
CA LEU A 30 -2.01 -8.35 -2.00
C LEU A 30 -2.23 -6.91 -2.48
N THR A 31 -1.16 -6.11 -2.45
CA THR A 31 -1.13 -4.76 -3.04
C THR A 31 0.26 -4.41 -3.55
N LEU A 32 0.36 -3.38 -4.40
CA LEU A 32 1.64 -2.78 -4.79
C LEU A 32 1.95 -1.60 -3.86
N TYR A 33 3.16 -1.61 -3.31
CA TYR A 33 3.70 -0.51 -2.53
C TYR A 33 5.15 -0.25 -2.95
N ASN A 34 5.42 0.98 -3.39
CA ASN A 34 6.75 1.39 -3.85
C ASN A 34 7.36 0.44 -4.91
N GLY A 35 6.54 -0.04 -5.85
CA GLY A 35 6.97 -0.96 -6.92
C GLY A 35 7.15 -2.42 -6.50
N ALA A 36 6.88 -2.76 -5.23
CA ALA A 36 6.97 -4.13 -4.72
C ALA A 36 5.60 -4.68 -4.32
N VAL A 37 5.41 -5.99 -4.43
CA VAL A 37 4.20 -6.65 -3.93
C VAL A 37 4.31 -6.82 -2.42
N VAL A 38 3.29 -6.40 -1.68
CA VAL A 38 3.17 -6.55 -0.23
C VAL A 38 1.88 -7.31 0.08
N GLY A 39 1.98 -8.30 0.96
CA GLY A 39 0.85 -9.15 1.35
C GLY A 39 0.33 -8.88 2.76
N PHE A 40 -0.95 -9.18 2.96
CA PHE A 40 -1.65 -9.11 4.25
C PHE A 40 -2.43 -10.41 4.50
N CYS A 41 -2.84 -10.64 5.75
CA CYS A 41 -3.59 -11.87 6.11
C CYS A 41 -5.05 -11.86 5.61
N ASP A 42 -5.59 -10.70 5.31
CA ASP A 42 -6.95 -10.49 4.81
C ASP A 42 -7.07 -9.13 4.10
N PRO A 43 -8.12 -8.92 3.28
CA PRO A 43 -8.35 -7.65 2.58
C PRO A 43 -8.53 -6.44 3.51
N GLU A 44 -9.07 -6.64 4.73
CA GLU A 44 -9.27 -5.54 5.68
C GLU A 44 -7.92 -4.95 6.15
N CYS A 45 -6.96 -5.82 6.45
CA CYS A 45 -5.58 -5.47 6.78
C CYS A 45 -4.88 -4.73 5.63
N ARG A 46 -5.08 -5.19 4.38
CA ARG A 46 -4.58 -4.51 3.18
C ARG A 46 -5.17 -3.11 3.04
N ASP A 47 -6.48 -2.99 3.19
CA ASP A 47 -7.18 -1.72 3.02
C ASP A 47 -6.85 -0.74 4.15
N LYS A 48 -6.62 -1.24 5.37
CA LYS A 48 -6.10 -0.45 6.49
C LYS A 48 -4.73 0.14 6.17
N PHE A 49 -3.84 -0.64 5.56
CA PHE A 49 -2.55 -0.15 5.09
C PHE A 49 -2.70 0.91 4.00
N ALA A 50 -3.54 0.68 2.98
CA ALA A 50 -3.78 1.66 1.92
C ALA A 50 -4.30 3.00 2.48
N ARG A 51 -5.23 2.96 3.44
CA ARG A 51 -5.71 4.18 4.13
C ARG A 51 -4.60 4.90 4.88
N ALA A 52 -3.73 4.17 5.58
CA ALA A 52 -2.61 4.76 6.31
C ALA A 52 -1.61 5.44 5.35
N VAL A 53 -1.22 4.77 4.27
CA VAL A 53 -0.34 5.34 3.23
C VAL A 53 -0.94 6.62 2.65
N ASN A 54 -2.21 6.59 2.26
CA ASN A 54 -2.89 7.77 1.71
C ASN A 54 -2.91 8.94 2.70
N ALA A 55 -3.16 8.68 3.98
CA ALA A 55 -3.15 9.72 5.01
C ALA A 55 -1.75 10.33 5.18
N PHE A 56 -0.70 9.51 5.17
CA PHE A 56 0.67 10.02 5.26
C PHE A 56 1.10 10.80 4.02
N GLU A 57 0.77 10.33 2.81
CA GLU A 57 1.05 11.07 1.58
C GLU A 57 0.32 12.41 1.54
N ALA A 58 -0.95 12.45 1.97
CA ALA A 58 -1.70 13.69 2.08
C ALA A 58 -1.04 14.68 3.06
N ALA A 59 -0.60 14.20 4.23
CA ALA A 59 0.08 15.02 5.22
C ALA A 59 1.46 15.51 4.71
N LEU A 60 2.22 14.66 4.03
CA LEU A 60 3.50 15.02 3.42
C LEU A 60 3.32 16.05 2.31
N GLN A 61 2.28 15.91 1.49
CA GLN A 61 1.95 16.87 0.44
C GLN A 61 1.59 18.23 1.03
N ALA A 62 0.72 18.26 2.06
CA ALA A 62 0.38 19.49 2.77
C ALA A 62 1.63 20.17 3.33
N ARG A 63 2.53 19.42 3.97
CA ARG A 63 3.81 19.95 4.47
C ARG A 63 4.69 20.53 3.36
N ARG A 64 4.75 19.87 2.18
CA ARG A 64 5.53 20.36 1.03
C ARG A 64 4.97 21.68 0.50
N VAL A 65 3.64 21.81 0.42
CA VAL A 65 2.96 23.05 -0.01
C VAL A 65 3.30 24.20 0.94
N THR A 66 3.09 24.00 2.26
CA THR A 66 3.41 25.00 3.28
C THR A 66 4.88 25.40 3.28
N ASN A 67 5.80 24.44 3.15
CA ASN A 67 7.23 24.75 3.11
C ASN A 67 7.66 25.49 1.82
N ALA A 68 6.89 25.37 0.74
CA ALA A 68 7.13 26.06 -0.52
C ALA A 68 6.44 27.44 -0.60
N GLY A 69 5.61 27.81 0.39
CA GLY A 69 4.86 29.07 0.41
C GLY A 69 3.81 29.18 -0.71
N LEU A 70 3.22 28.05 -1.12
CA LEU A 70 2.24 27.96 -2.22
C LEU A 70 0.79 27.96 -1.72
N ASP A 71 0.61 28.06 -0.42
CA ASP A 71 -0.62 28.33 0.31
C ASP A 71 -0.96 29.82 0.18
N GLN A 72 -1.54 30.20 -0.97
CA GLN A 72 -2.16 31.50 -1.22
C GLN A 72 -3.68 31.40 -1.15
#